data_AF-A0A8J3UYS2-F1
#
_entry.id   AF-A0A8J3UYS2-F1
#
_cell.length_a   1.000
_cell.length_b   1.000
_cell.length_c   1.000
_cell.angle_alpha   90.00
_cell.angle_beta   90.00
_cell.angle_gamma   90.00
#
_symmetry.space_group_name_H-M   'P 1'
#
loop_
_entity.id
_entity.type
_entity.pdbx_description
1 polymer ?
#
loop_
_entity_poly.entity_id
_entity_poly.type
_entity_poly.pdbx_seq_one_letter_code
_entity_poly.pdbx_strand_id
1 'polypeptide(L)'
;MRAERAAVLRVLSLTLGSAVLWGLAHLIAGRTRMGLVLATSYIMLLGTIMTFLTALRPLLARMLVQPEWLLRVIVAALLIAAIWTAVIVRSYFLARPADLTARGRQVTAAVITLACAVLIVPLAAVSRMAFVSRDLLTSLFASDADGPWDGRNVNILLVGADAAKNRPGARTDSLTVASVDVRTGRTVLFGLPRNLQHAPLPPGPARDMFPWGFHATDTATPGLLNEIYQWASDHPAIAPGASAHDRGIAVLKGTVSEILGIPVPYYAMVDMHGFREVIDAIGGVRVTIRQDIPYGLEGGVLQAGTRTLDGEQALWFGRSRTGSDDYVRMARQKCLINAVAKQADAMTVMRGFESIAAAAKQYVRTDIPQRLLPAIVDLSQKVRAGEIRSLPFVPPLIDTAHPDWWLIKRRVSSALSRHSSPSSPASSSPAPSSAETPQVLDAVC
;
A
#
# COMPACT_ATOMS: atom_id res chain seq x y z
N MET A 1 16.81 58.50 -7.40
CA MET A 1 15.65 57.66 -6.94
C MET A 1 14.76 57.13 -8.07
N ARG A 2 14.14 57.95 -8.95
CA ARG A 2 13.25 57.42 -10.01
C ARG A 2 13.96 56.55 -11.06
N ALA A 3 15.11 56.99 -11.56
CA ALA A 3 15.92 56.21 -12.52
C ALA A 3 16.41 54.88 -11.95
N GLU A 4 16.87 54.89 -10.70
CA GLU A 4 17.29 53.69 -9.97
C GLU A 4 16.14 52.69 -9.75
N ARG A 5 14.95 53.18 -9.37
CA ARG A 5 13.75 52.33 -9.27
C ARG A 5 13.37 51.71 -10.61
N ALA A 6 13.43 52.48 -11.70
CA ALA A 6 13.15 51.97 -13.05
C ALA A 6 14.18 50.91 -13.49
N ALA A 7 15.46 51.12 -13.17
CA ALA A 7 16.53 50.15 -13.45
C ALA A 7 16.33 48.84 -12.67
N VAL A 8 16.01 48.92 -11.38
CA VAL A 8 15.69 47.74 -10.55
C VAL A 8 14.46 47.01 -11.09
N LEU A 9 13.38 47.73 -11.41
CA LEU A 9 12.16 47.13 -11.94
C LEU A 9 12.40 46.42 -13.28
N ARG A 10 13.23 46.99 -14.17
CA ARG A 10 13.59 46.38 -15.45
C ARG A 10 14.39 45.08 -15.26
N VAL A 11 15.35 45.06 -14.34
CA VAL A 11 16.13 43.85 -14.03
C VAL A 11 15.22 42.74 -13.52
N LEU A 12 14.34 43.09 -12.57
CA LEU A 12 13.43 42.14 -11.95
C LEU A 12 12.42 41.61 -12.97
N SER A 13 11.81 42.46 -13.80
CA SER A 13 10.82 42.01 -14.79
C SER A 13 11.41 41.07 -15.83
N LEU A 14 12.63 41.36 -16.32
CA LEU A 14 13.32 40.49 -17.29
C LEU A 14 13.77 39.17 -16.67
N THR A 15 14.26 39.20 -15.44
CA THR A 15 14.75 38.01 -14.75
C THR A 15 13.60 37.09 -14.34
N LEU A 16 12.53 37.65 -13.75
CA LEU A 16 11.32 36.91 -13.38
C LEU A 16 10.56 36.42 -14.61
N GLY A 17 10.49 37.23 -15.67
CA GLY A 17 9.92 36.79 -16.94
C GLY A 17 10.70 35.62 -17.55
N SER A 18 12.03 35.60 -17.39
CA SER A 18 12.86 34.46 -17.80
C SER A 18 12.73 33.22 -16.90
N ALA A 19 12.27 33.41 -15.67
CA ALA A 19 11.90 32.30 -14.78
C ALA A 19 10.59 31.64 -15.24
N VAL A 20 9.64 32.40 -15.80
CA VAL A 20 8.37 31.86 -16.32
C VAL A 20 8.52 31.27 -17.72
N LEU A 21 9.29 31.92 -18.60
CA LEU A 21 9.57 31.47 -19.95
C LEU A 21 11.07 31.57 -20.21
N TRP A 22 11.74 30.41 -20.31
CA TRP A 22 13.17 30.40 -20.55
C TRP A 22 13.52 31.18 -21.82
N GLY A 23 14.58 31.98 -21.75
CA GLY A 23 15.10 32.73 -22.90
C GLY A 23 14.54 34.14 -23.10
N LEU A 24 13.54 34.59 -22.34
CA LEU A 24 12.95 35.94 -22.50
C LEU A 24 13.99 37.08 -22.40
N ALA A 25 14.82 37.09 -21.36
CA ALA A 25 15.88 38.09 -21.20
C ALA A 25 16.94 38.00 -22.30
N HIS A 26 17.18 36.80 -22.86
CA HIS A 26 18.15 36.59 -23.92
C HIS A 26 17.66 37.15 -25.26
N LEU A 27 16.37 37.00 -25.56
CA LEU A 27 15.73 37.59 -26.73
C LEU A 27 15.77 39.12 -26.66
N ILE A 28 15.42 39.70 -25.50
CA ILE A 28 15.40 41.15 -25.29
C ILE A 28 16.82 41.74 -25.28
N ALA A 29 17.82 40.98 -24.83
CA ALA A 29 19.23 41.36 -24.91
C ALA A 29 19.88 41.14 -26.30
N GLY A 30 19.09 40.82 -27.33
CA GLY A 30 19.58 40.64 -28.71
C GLY A 30 20.27 39.29 -28.99
N ARG A 31 20.30 38.37 -28.02
CA ARG A 31 20.87 37.01 -28.18
C ARG A 31 19.82 36.03 -28.71
N THR A 32 19.33 36.30 -29.92
CA THR A 32 18.15 35.63 -30.52
C THR A 32 18.30 34.10 -30.60
N ARG A 33 19.43 33.58 -31.08
CA ARG A 33 19.67 32.13 -31.18
C ARG A 33 19.55 31.42 -29.82
N MET A 34 20.24 31.93 -28.80
CA MET A 34 20.25 31.33 -27.47
C MET A 34 18.90 31.48 -26.76
N GLY A 35 18.23 32.62 -26.93
CA GLY A 35 16.88 32.82 -26.42
C GLY A 35 15.86 31.86 -27.02
N LEU A 36 15.94 31.61 -28.33
CA LEU A 36 15.03 30.70 -29.03
C LEU A 36 15.26 29.24 -28.64
N VAL A 37 16.52 28.81 -28.50
CA VAL A 37 16.86 27.45 -27.99
C VAL A 37 16.31 27.23 -26.58
N LEU A 38 16.46 28.21 -25.69
CA LEU A 38 15.95 28.13 -24.33
C LEU A 38 14.42 28.07 -24.29
N ALA A 39 13.73 28.94 -25.05
CA ALA A 39 12.28 28.97 -25.11
C ALA A 39 11.68 27.69 -25.69
N THR A 40 12.24 27.19 -26.80
CA THR A 40 11.80 25.93 -27.43
C THR A 40 12.03 24.73 -26.51
N SER A 41 13.19 24.65 -25.84
CA SER A 41 13.46 23.59 -24.86
C SER A 41 12.47 23.58 -23.71
N TYR A 42 12.10 24.76 -23.19
CA TYR A 42 11.12 24.88 -22.12
C TYR A 42 9.71 24.48 -22.56
N ILE A 43 9.30 24.90 -23.76
CA ILE A 43 8.00 24.49 -24.33
C ILE A 43 7.95 22.97 -24.54
N MET A 44 9.04 22.36 -25.03
CA MET A 44 9.13 20.90 -25.20
C MET A 44 9.10 20.17 -23.85
N LEU A 45 9.76 20.71 -22.82
CA LEU A 45 9.70 20.18 -21.46
C LEU A 45 8.26 20.21 -20.92
N LEU A 46 7.59 21.36 -21.02
CA LEU A 46 6.18 21.51 -20.59
C LEU A 46 5.25 20.60 -21.38
N GLY A 47 5.44 20.48 -22.70
CA GLY A 47 4.67 19.59 -23.56
C GLY A 47 4.86 18.12 -23.19
N THR A 48 6.09 17.72 -22.87
CA THR A 48 6.40 16.36 -22.39
C THR A 48 5.70 16.08 -21.06
N ILE A 49 5.85 16.98 -20.09
CA ILE A 49 5.18 16.87 -18.77
C ILE A 49 3.66 16.78 -18.95
N MET A 50 3.07 17.66 -19.77
CA MET A 50 1.62 17.68 -20.02
C MET A 50 1.14 16.38 -20.68
N THR A 51 1.90 15.86 -21.65
CA THR A 51 1.59 14.58 -22.33
C THR A 51 1.63 13.42 -21.34
N PHE A 52 2.63 13.38 -20.46
CA PHE A 52 2.71 12.38 -19.41
C PHE A 52 1.52 12.47 -18.44
N LEU A 53 1.20 13.69 -17.99
CA LEU A 53 0.10 13.96 -17.05
C LEU A 53 -1.30 13.76 -17.64
N THR A 54 -1.48 13.65 -18.96
CA THR A 54 -2.80 13.54 -19.60
C THR A 54 -2.96 12.24 -20.39
N ALA A 55 -2.18 12.07 -21.45
CA ALA A 55 -2.30 10.95 -22.39
C ALA A 55 -1.66 9.65 -21.87
N LEU A 56 -0.64 9.74 -21.01
CA LEU A 56 0.12 8.58 -20.53
C LEU A 56 -0.10 8.29 -19.03
N ARG A 57 -1.21 8.74 -18.45
CA ARG A 57 -1.56 8.47 -17.03
C ARG A 57 -1.47 7.00 -16.62
N PRO A 58 -1.95 6.01 -17.40
CA PRO A 58 -1.85 4.61 -17.02
C PRO A 58 -0.39 4.12 -16.96
N LEU A 59 0.44 4.63 -17.86
CA LEU A 59 1.86 4.32 -17.96
C LEU A 59 2.64 4.94 -16.78
N LEU A 60 2.25 6.14 -16.33
CA LEU A 60 2.81 6.79 -15.13
C LEU A 60 2.62 5.92 -13.87
N ALA A 61 1.43 5.35 -13.67
CA ALA A 61 1.16 4.51 -12.50
C ALA A 61 2.08 3.28 -12.45
N ARG A 62 2.37 2.67 -13.61
CA ARG A 62 3.31 1.56 -13.74
C ARG A 62 4.77 1.97 -13.53
N MET A 63 5.15 3.17 -13.96
CA MET A 63 6.50 3.70 -13.78
C MET A 63 6.79 4.06 -12.32
N LEU A 64 5.81 4.62 -11.60
CA LEU A 64 5.97 5.06 -10.21
C LEU A 64 6.22 3.91 -9.22
N VAL A 65 5.92 2.67 -9.60
CA VAL A 65 6.22 1.47 -8.81
C VAL A 65 7.50 0.75 -9.25
N GLN A 66 8.33 1.41 -10.04
CA GLN A 66 9.61 0.87 -10.51
C GLN A 66 10.78 1.75 -10.02
N PRO A 67 11.69 1.24 -9.18
CA PRO A 67 12.84 1.97 -8.65
C PRO A 67 13.73 2.65 -9.69
N GLU A 68 13.92 2.04 -10.86
CA GLU A 68 14.72 2.61 -11.95
C GLU A 68 14.11 3.89 -12.51
N TRP A 69 12.78 3.93 -12.66
CA TRP A 69 12.07 5.12 -13.10
C TRP A 69 12.07 6.20 -12.03
N LEU A 70 11.90 5.83 -10.76
CA LEU A 70 12.00 6.78 -9.65
C LEU A 70 13.38 7.44 -9.57
N LEU A 71 14.47 6.69 -9.80
CA LEU A 71 15.82 7.25 -9.89
C LEU A 71 15.94 8.27 -11.04
N ARG A 72 15.39 7.95 -12.22
CA ARG A 72 15.37 8.90 -13.35
C ARG A 72 14.57 10.16 -13.03
N VAL A 73 13.46 10.04 -12.29
CA VAL A 73 12.67 11.20 -11.83
C VAL A 73 13.49 12.08 -10.89
N ILE A 74 14.22 11.50 -9.93
CA ILE A 74 15.11 12.25 -9.03
C ILE A 74 16.17 12.99 -9.84
N VAL A 75 16.89 12.29 -10.72
CA VAL A 75 17.95 12.90 -11.55
C VAL A 75 17.39 14.00 -12.45
N ALA A 76 16.25 13.76 -13.11
CA ALA A 76 15.60 14.74 -13.97
C ALA A 76 15.15 15.99 -13.19
N ALA A 77 14.56 15.82 -12.01
CA ALA A 77 14.14 16.95 -11.17
C ALA A 77 15.34 17.80 -10.71
N LEU A 78 16.44 17.17 -10.34
CA LEU A 78 17.69 17.87 -9.97
C LEU A 78 18.32 18.59 -11.16
N LEU A 79 18.35 17.98 -12.35
CA LEU A 79 18.85 18.60 -13.58
C LEU A 79 17.98 19.80 -13.99
N ILE A 80 16.66 19.65 -13.95
CA ILE A 80 15.72 20.75 -14.24
C ILE A 80 15.96 21.89 -13.23
N ALA A 81 16.10 21.60 -11.94
CA ALA A 81 16.38 22.61 -10.92
C ALA A 81 17.69 23.37 -11.21
N ALA A 82 18.75 22.65 -11.56
CA ALA A 82 20.05 23.23 -11.90
C ALA A 82 19.98 24.11 -13.16
N ILE A 83 19.36 23.61 -14.24
CA ILE A 83 19.21 24.35 -15.51
C ILE A 83 18.35 25.59 -15.28
N TRP A 84 17.22 25.48 -14.57
CA TRP A 84 16.32 26.59 -14.32
C TRP A 84 16.99 27.68 -13.48
N THR A 85 17.75 27.28 -12.45
CA THR A 85 18.56 28.20 -11.64
C THR A 85 19.63 28.89 -12.49
N ALA A 86 20.33 28.14 -13.34
CA ALA A 86 21.33 28.70 -14.24
C ALA A 86 20.71 29.70 -15.23
N VAL A 87 19.52 29.43 -15.78
CA VAL A 87 18.79 30.35 -16.65
C VAL A 87 18.44 31.65 -15.92
N ILE A 88 17.96 31.58 -14.68
CA ILE A 88 17.59 32.75 -13.87
C ILE A 88 18.83 33.59 -13.55
N VAL A 89 19.87 32.95 -13.02
CA VAL A 89 21.13 33.62 -12.67
C VAL A 89 21.77 34.25 -13.90
N ARG A 90 21.80 33.53 -15.03
CA ARG A 90 22.31 34.07 -16.30
C ARG A 90 21.48 35.24 -16.82
N SER A 91 20.16 35.16 -16.70
CA SER A 91 19.25 36.24 -17.08
C SER A 91 19.44 37.49 -16.23
N TYR A 92 19.72 37.33 -14.93
CA TYR A 92 20.11 38.43 -14.05
C TYR A 92 21.39 39.10 -14.50
N PHE A 93 22.45 38.33 -14.73
CA PHE A 93 23.74 38.89 -15.19
C PHE A 93 23.64 39.59 -16.55
N LEU A 94 22.70 39.19 -17.40
CA LEU A 94 22.41 39.85 -18.68
C LEU A 94 21.61 41.14 -18.51
N ALA A 95 20.66 41.17 -17.57
CA ALA A 95 19.78 42.31 -17.37
C ALA A 95 20.38 43.40 -16.46
N ARG A 96 21.38 43.05 -15.62
CA ARG A 96 21.96 43.91 -14.59
C ARG A 96 22.74 45.10 -15.18
N PRO A 97 22.33 46.36 -14.89
CA PRO A 97 23.11 47.56 -15.20
C PRO A 97 24.40 47.65 -14.40
N ALA A 98 25.46 48.20 -15.00
CA ALA A 98 26.78 48.37 -14.37
C ALA A 98 26.76 49.36 -13.19
N ASP A 99 25.78 50.27 -13.17
CA ASP A 99 25.63 51.46 -12.32
C ASP A 99 24.67 51.27 -11.14
N LEU A 100 24.26 50.03 -10.82
CA LEU A 100 23.43 49.76 -9.64
C LEU A 100 24.17 50.07 -8.32
N THR A 101 23.51 50.84 -7.46
CA THR A 101 23.93 51.11 -6.06
C THR A 101 24.05 49.81 -5.24
N ALA A 102 24.78 49.87 -4.13
CA ALA A 102 24.92 48.73 -3.22
C ALA A 102 23.56 48.19 -2.73
N ARG A 103 22.62 49.10 -2.38
CA ARG A 103 21.26 48.72 -1.95
C ARG A 103 20.46 48.08 -3.08
N GLY A 104 20.49 48.64 -4.29
CA GLY A 104 19.80 48.05 -5.45
C GLY A 104 20.32 46.66 -5.81
N ARG A 105 21.63 46.42 -5.64
CA ARG A 105 22.25 45.10 -5.83
C ARG A 105 21.78 44.08 -4.79
N GLN A 106 21.72 44.48 -3.52
CA GLN A 106 21.21 43.62 -2.45
C GLN A 106 19.74 43.24 -2.67
N VAL A 107 18.90 44.21 -3.01
CA VAL A 107 17.45 43.97 -3.27
C VAL A 107 17.27 43.02 -4.45
N THR A 108 17.94 43.25 -5.58
CA THR A 108 17.81 42.37 -6.75
C THR A 108 18.33 40.95 -6.48
N ALA A 109 19.48 40.82 -5.80
CA ALA A 109 20.02 39.52 -5.41
C ALA A 109 19.08 38.75 -4.46
N ALA A 110 18.47 39.44 -3.49
CA ALA A 110 17.51 38.83 -2.57
C ALA A 110 16.27 38.29 -3.30
N VAL A 111 15.69 39.08 -4.22
CA VAL A 111 14.51 38.65 -5.01
C VAL A 111 14.85 37.46 -5.90
N ILE A 112 16.04 37.42 -6.49
CA ILE A 112 16.47 36.30 -7.34
C ILE A 112 16.70 35.04 -6.52
N THR A 113 17.32 35.18 -5.36
CA THR A 113 17.50 34.06 -4.43
C THR A 113 16.15 33.48 -4.02
N LEU A 114 15.17 34.35 -3.71
CA LEU A 114 13.80 33.94 -3.43
C LEU A 114 13.14 33.26 -4.64
N ALA A 115 13.31 33.80 -5.86
CA ALA A 115 12.76 33.20 -7.07
C ALA A 115 13.33 31.80 -7.33
N CYS A 116 14.65 31.62 -7.17
CA CYS A 116 15.28 30.31 -7.24
C CYS A 116 14.74 29.36 -6.16
N ALA A 117 14.58 29.84 -4.91
CA ALA A 117 14.03 29.03 -3.82
C ALA A 117 12.60 28.56 -4.12
N VAL A 118 11.72 29.45 -4.58
CA VAL A 118 10.33 29.14 -4.96
C VAL A 118 10.26 28.04 -6.04
N LEU A 119 11.23 27.97 -6.95
CA LEU A 119 11.29 26.96 -8.00
C LEU A 119 11.96 25.65 -7.56
N ILE A 120 12.99 25.73 -6.74
CA ILE A 120 13.72 24.56 -6.24
C ILE A 120 12.85 23.76 -5.28
N VAL A 121 12.08 24.41 -4.40
CA VAL A 121 11.24 23.75 -3.39
C VAL A 121 10.32 22.66 -3.97
N PRO A 122 9.47 22.91 -4.98
CA PRO A 122 8.62 21.86 -5.55
C PRO A 122 9.42 20.74 -6.23
N LEU A 123 10.54 21.04 -6.89
CA LEU A 123 11.41 20.02 -7.52
C LEU A 123 12.12 19.15 -6.47
N ALA A 124 12.52 19.77 -5.35
CA ALA A 124 13.08 19.07 -4.20
C ALA A 124 12.01 18.18 -3.53
N ALA A 125 10.78 18.65 -3.41
CA ALA A 125 9.66 17.85 -2.89
C ALA A 125 9.35 16.64 -3.78
N VAL A 126 9.34 16.80 -5.11
CA VAL A 126 9.20 15.68 -6.07
C VAL A 126 10.35 14.70 -5.92
N SER A 127 11.59 15.19 -5.83
CA SER A 127 12.79 14.36 -5.66
C SER A 127 12.74 13.57 -4.34
N ARG A 128 12.32 14.22 -3.24
CA ARG A 128 12.15 13.60 -1.93
C ARG A 128 11.09 12.51 -1.97
N MET A 129 9.93 12.78 -2.56
CA MET A 129 8.86 11.80 -2.68
C MET A 129 9.28 10.59 -3.53
N ALA A 130 9.97 10.83 -4.64
CA ALA A 130 10.51 9.76 -5.48
C ALA A 130 11.59 8.95 -4.75
N PHE A 131 12.42 9.59 -3.93
CA PHE A 131 13.42 8.92 -3.11
C PHE A 131 12.79 8.03 -2.04
N VAL A 132 11.84 8.56 -1.26
CA VAL A 132 11.11 7.77 -0.23
C VAL A 132 10.36 6.61 -0.87
N SER A 133 9.72 6.84 -2.03
CA SER A 133 9.06 5.77 -2.79
C SER A 133 10.08 4.70 -3.21
N ARG A 134 11.21 5.11 -3.78
CA ARG A 134 12.24 4.17 -4.25
C ARG A 134 12.79 3.34 -3.10
N ASP A 135 13.14 4.00 -2.00
CA ASP A 135 13.68 3.39 -0.79
C ASP A 135 12.68 2.41 -0.16
N LEU A 136 11.40 2.76 -0.09
CA LEU A 136 10.34 1.84 0.31
C LEU A 136 10.32 0.59 -0.58
N LEU A 137 10.28 0.78 -1.91
CA LEU A 137 10.17 -0.32 -2.85
C LEU A 137 11.37 -1.27 -2.78
N THR A 138 12.58 -0.73 -2.70
CA THR A 138 13.81 -1.54 -2.63
C THR A 138 14.03 -2.19 -1.26
N SER A 139 13.42 -1.66 -0.20
CA SER A 139 13.54 -2.23 1.14
C SER A 139 12.52 -3.33 1.43
N LEU A 140 11.32 -3.23 0.83
CA LEU A 140 10.16 -4.03 1.21
C LEU A 140 9.90 -5.21 0.27
N PHE A 141 10.16 -5.06 -1.03
CA PHE A 141 9.83 -6.09 -2.03
C PHE A 141 11.06 -6.89 -2.45
N ALA A 142 10.88 -8.19 -2.66
CA ALA A 142 11.96 -9.09 -3.07
C ALA A 142 12.42 -8.81 -4.52
N SER A 143 13.70 -9.05 -4.80
CA SER A 143 14.29 -8.85 -6.15
C SER A 143 13.86 -9.92 -7.16
N ASP A 144 13.59 -11.15 -6.71
CA ASP A 144 13.49 -12.33 -7.58
C ASP A 144 12.10 -12.98 -7.58
N ALA A 145 11.69 -13.48 -8.76
CA ALA A 145 10.61 -14.47 -8.96
C ALA A 145 10.58 -14.94 -10.44
N ASP A 146 9.46 -15.51 -10.93
CA ASP A 146 9.08 -15.66 -12.35
C ASP A 146 7.87 -14.77 -12.73
N GLY A 147 7.56 -14.64 -14.03
CA GLY A 147 6.66 -13.64 -14.64
C GLY A 147 5.20 -13.70 -14.17
N PRO A 148 4.36 -12.70 -14.55
CA PRO A 148 3.41 -12.08 -13.63
C PRO A 148 2.44 -13.07 -13.04
N TRP A 149 1.50 -13.61 -13.82
CA TRP A 149 0.65 -14.77 -13.49
C TRP A 149 0.05 -15.16 -14.84
N ASP A 150 0.24 -16.39 -15.38
CA ASP A 150 -0.14 -16.81 -16.76
C ASP A 150 -1.66 -16.76 -17.06
N GLY A 151 -2.32 -15.61 -16.89
CA GLY A 151 -3.77 -15.47 -16.95
C GLY A 151 -4.52 -16.21 -15.83
N ARG A 152 -3.82 -16.66 -14.78
CA ARG A 152 -4.38 -17.39 -13.63
C ARG A 152 -4.69 -16.45 -12.46
N ASN A 153 -5.51 -16.91 -11.52
CA ASN A 153 -5.82 -16.17 -10.30
C ASN A 153 -4.54 -15.95 -9.46
N VAL A 154 -4.46 -14.79 -8.82
CA VAL A 154 -3.41 -14.46 -7.84
C VAL A 154 -3.95 -14.70 -6.46
N ASN A 155 -3.22 -15.46 -5.65
CA ASN A 155 -3.58 -15.70 -4.26
C ASN A 155 -2.54 -15.05 -3.35
N ILE A 156 -2.98 -14.11 -2.52
CA ILE A 156 -2.14 -13.38 -1.56
C ILE A 156 -2.68 -13.65 -0.15
N LEU A 157 -1.84 -14.21 0.73
CA LEU A 157 -2.17 -14.37 2.14
C LEU A 157 -1.93 -13.08 2.91
N LEU A 158 -3.01 -12.49 3.41
CA LEU A 158 -2.98 -11.34 4.32
C LEU A 158 -2.89 -11.85 5.75
N VAL A 159 -1.84 -11.43 6.48
CA VAL A 159 -1.58 -11.87 7.86
C VAL A 159 -1.53 -10.68 8.80
N GLY A 160 -2.36 -10.71 9.84
CA GLY A 160 -2.24 -9.83 11.00
C GLY A 160 -1.50 -10.55 12.13
N ALA A 161 -0.33 -10.04 12.52
CA ALA A 161 0.50 -10.64 13.56
C ALA A 161 0.47 -9.83 14.87
N ASP A 162 0.24 -10.50 15.99
CA ASP A 162 0.48 -9.98 17.35
C ASP A 162 1.96 -10.18 17.70
N ALA A 163 2.82 -9.46 16.99
CA ALA A 163 4.26 -9.41 17.25
C ALA A 163 4.59 -8.08 17.94
N ALA A 164 5.45 -8.11 18.97
CA ALA A 164 5.96 -6.90 19.60
C ALA A 164 7.49 -6.98 19.69
N LYS A 165 8.20 -5.86 19.46
CA LYS A 165 9.68 -5.80 19.54
C LYS A 165 10.25 -6.35 20.87
N ASN A 166 9.45 -6.32 21.94
CA ASN A 166 9.85 -6.73 23.29
C ASN A 166 9.19 -8.04 23.76
N ARG A 167 8.64 -8.85 22.85
CA ARG A 167 8.01 -10.13 23.19
C ARG A 167 8.70 -11.27 22.45
N PRO A 168 9.10 -12.36 23.14
CA PRO A 168 9.47 -13.59 22.45
C PRO A 168 8.20 -14.14 21.79
N GLY A 169 8.19 -14.05 20.47
CA GLY A 169 7.24 -14.71 19.59
C GLY A 169 6.06 -13.88 19.09
N ALA A 170 5.41 -14.39 18.04
CA ALA A 170 4.34 -13.73 17.31
C ALA A 170 3.19 -14.70 16.97
N ARG A 171 1.96 -14.35 17.35
CA ARG A 171 0.76 -15.12 16.96
C ARG A 171 0.10 -14.49 15.75
N THR A 172 -0.38 -15.32 14.82
CA THR A 172 -1.05 -14.85 13.60
C THR A 172 -2.55 -14.88 13.78
N ASP A 173 -3.11 -13.76 14.24
CA ASP A 173 -4.48 -13.68 14.73
C ASP A 173 -5.52 -13.36 13.65
N SER A 174 -5.05 -12.91 12.47
CA SER A 174 -5.86 -12.67 11.28
C SER A 174 -5.21 -13.35 10.09
N LEU A 175 -5.94 -14.26 9.45
CA LEU A 175 -5.48 -15.03 8.29
C LEU A 175 -6.56 -14.97 7.21
N THR A 176 -6.30 -14.23 6.14
CA THR A 176 -7.23 -14.10 5.02
C THR A 176 -6.50 -14.27 3.70
N VAL A 177 -6.93 -15.18 2.84
CA VAL A 177 -6.40 -15.28 1.47
C VAL A 177 -7.27 -14.47 0.53
N ALA A 178 -6.68 -13.46 -0.11
CA ALA A 178 -7.29 -12.76 -1.24
C ALA A 178 -6.96 -13.50 -2.53
N SER A 179 -7.97 -14.11 -3.14
CA SER A 179 -7.88 -14.73 -4.46
C SER A 179 -8.49 -13.79 -5.50
N VAL A 180 -7.67 -13.29 -6.42
CA VAL A 180 -8.06 -12.27 -7.40
C VAL A 180 -7.95 -12.84 -8.81
N ASP A 181 -9.04 -12.77 -9.58
CA ASP A 181 -9.02 -13.06 -11.01
C ASP A 181 -8.32 -11.91 -11.76
N VAL A 182 -7.20 -12.22 -12.42
CA VAL A 182 -6.37 -11.22 -13.13
C VAL A 182 -7.06 -10.59 -14.35
N ARG A 183 -8.06 -11.27 -14.92
CA ARG A 183 -8.80 -10.82 -16.10
C ARG A 183 -9.88 -9.84 -15.67
N THR A 184 -10.68 -10.23 -14.69
CA THR A 184 -11.90 -9.50 -14.29
C THR A 184 -11.72 -8.59 -13.08
N GLY A 185 -10.70 -8.79 -12.25
CA GLY A 185 -10.51 -8.09 -10.97
C GLY A 185 -11.45 -8.56 -9.86
N ARG A 186 -12.32 -9.54 -10.12
CA ARG A 186 -13.21 -10.08 -9.09
C ARG A 186 -12.39 -10.81 -8.04
N THR A 187 -12.73 -10.59 -6.78
CA THR A 187 -11.93 -11.03 -5.63
C THR A 187 -12.78 -11.86 -4.67
N VAL A 188 -12.25 -12.99 -4.22
CA VAL A 188 -12.80 -13.78 -3.11
C VAL A 188 -11.82 -13.73 -1.94
N LEU A 189 -12.30 -13.32 -0.78
CA LEU A 189 -11.58 -13.31 0.48
C LEU A 189 -11.94 -14.56 1.29
N PHE A 190 -10.99 -15.49 1.42
CA PHE A 190 -11.11 -16.69 2.24
C PHE A 190 -10.58 -16.42 3.64
N GLY A 191 -11.47 -16.23 4.61
CA GLY A 191 -11.10 -15.97 6.00
C GLY A 191 -10.93 -17.27 6.78
N LEU A 192 -9.76 -17.46 7.40
CA LEU A 192 -9.46 -18.61 8.24
C LEU A 192 -9.49 -18.22 9.72
N PRO A 193 -10.22 -18.97 10.57
CA PRO A 193 -10.30 -18.67 11.99
C PRO A 193 -9.00 -19.09 12.67
N ARG A 194 -8.55 -18.27 13.61
CA ARG A 194 -7.24 -18.44 14.23
C ARG A 194 -7.13 -19.72 15.07
N ASN A 195 -8.27 -20.22 15.54
CA ASN A 195 -8.43 -21.36 16.44
C ASN A 195 -8.73 -22.69 15.71
N LEU A 196 -8.50 -22.73 14.39
CA LEU A 196 -8.63 -23.96 13.62
C LEU A 196 -7.62 -25.00 14.12
N GLN A 197 -8.11 -26.20 14.46
CA GLN A 197 -7.29 -27.31 14.97
C GLN A 197 -6.93 -28.30 13.87
N HIS A 198 -5.93 -29.15 14.14
CA HIS A 198 -5.50 -30.24 13.24
C HIS A 198 -5.10 -29.77 11.83
N ALA A 199 -4.63 -28.52 11.71
CA ALA A 199 -4.30 -27.93 10.42
C ALA A 199 -3.25 -28.78 9.67
N PRO A 200 -3.50 -29.17 8.41
CA PRO A 200 -2.57 -29.98 7.64
C PRO A 200 -1.31 -29.17 7.31
N LEU A 201 -0.14 -29.67 7.69
CA LEU A 201 1.13 -29.02 7.37
C LEU A 201 1.56 -29.32 5.92
N PRO A 202 2.33 -28.43 5.27
CA PRO A 202 2.80 -28.65 3.90
C PRO A 202 3.73 -29.86 3.80
N PRO A 203 3.81 -30.53 2.62
CA PRO A 203 4.74 -31.63 2.40
C PRO A 203 6.18 -31.28 2.79
N GLY A 204 6.88 -32.23 3.40
CA GLY A 204 8.23 -32.07 3.93
C GLY A 204 8.32 -32.27 5.44
N PRO A 205 9.42 -31.85 6.08
CA PRO A 205 9.70 -32.19 7.48
C PRO A 205 8.63 -31.76 8.48
N ALA A 206 7.91 -30.66 8.20
CA ALA A 206 6.77 -30.23 8.99
C ALA A 206 5.65 -31.31 9.00
N ARG A 207 5.24 -31.80 7.82
CA ARG A 207 4.24 -32.88 7.70
C ARG A 207 4.74 -34.21 8.23
N ASP A 208 6.02 -34.52 8.08
CA ASP A 208 6.60 -35.76 8.60
C ASP A 208 6.50 -35.82 10.14
N MET A 209 6.64 -34.67 10.80
CA MET A 209 6.47 -34.57 12.24
C MET A 209 5.01 -34.51 12.69
N PHE A 210 4.12 -33.98 11.86
CA PHE A 210 2.68 -33.89 12.13
C PHE A 210 1.86 -34.55 11.01
N PRO A 211 1.92 -35.89 10.86
CA PRO A 211 1.30 -36.59 9.73
C PRO A 211 -0.23 -36.45 9.71
N TRP A 212 -0.84 -36.22 10.87
CA TRP A 212 -2.29 -36.08 11.06
C TRP A 212 -2.73 -34.64 11.35
N GLY A 213 -1.87 -33.67 11.06
CA GLY A 213 -2.13 -32.26 11.32
C GLY A 213 -1.50 -31.74 12.62
N PHE A 214 -1.35 -30.42 12.66
CA PHE A 214 -0.76 -29.71 13.80
C PHE A 214 -1.63 -29.90 15.04
N HIS A 215 -1.01 -30.34 16.15
CA HIS A 215 -1.67 -30.63 17.41
C HIS A 215 -0.82 -30.13 18.57
N ALA A 216 -1.35 -30.22 19.79
CA ALA A 216 -0.71 -29.66 20.96
C ALA A 216 0.69 -30.24 21.18
N THR A 217 1.69 -29.39 21.31
CA THR A 217 3.08 -29.78 21.62
C THR A 217 3.42 -29.58 23.09
N ASP A 218 2.75 -28.62 23.74
CA ASP A 218 2.89 -28.28 25.14
C ASP A 218 1.65 -27.50 25.62
N THR A 219 1.64 -27.07 26.89
CA THR A 219 0.51 -26.31 27.46
C THR A 219 0.35 -24.90 26.88
N ALA A 220 1.39 -24.33 26.27
CA ALA A 220 1.38 -23.00 25.66
C ALA A 220 1.01 -23.03 24.15
N THR A 221 1.10 -24.20 23.52
CA THR A 221 0.83 -24.50 22.11
C THR A 221 -0.24 -25.60 22.03
N PRO A 222 -1.53 -25.27 22.23
CA PRO A 222 -2.64 -26.21 22.12
C PRO A 222 -2.91 -26.76 20.71
N GLY A 223 -2.14 -26.36 19.69
CA GLY A 223 -2.24 -26.92 18.35
C GLY A 223 -3.17 -26.13 17.44
N LEU A 224 -3.20 -24.80 17.60
CA LEU A 224 -4.06 -23.91 16.83
C LEU A 224 -3.33 -23.35 15.60
N LEU A 225 -4.07 -23.04 14.53
CA LEU A 225 -3.52 -22.47 13.30
C LEU A 225 -2.66 -21.22 13.53
N ASN A 226 -3.04 -20.33 14.45
CA ASN A 226 -2.31 -19.09 14.71
C ASN A 226 -0.93 -19.27 15.37
N GLU A 227 -0.68 -20.45 15.96
CA GLU A 227 0.57 -20.80 16.63
C GLU A 227 1.62 -21.33 15.66
N ILE A 228 1.20 -21.85 14.50
CA ILE A 228 2.09 -22.46 13.50
C ILE A 228 3.22 -21.52 13.10
N TYR A 229 2.93 -20.22 12.92
CA TYR A 229 3.97 -19.23 12.59
C TYR A 229 5.08 -19.19 13.63
N GLN A 230 4.72 -19.07 14.91
CA GLN A 230 5.70 -18.96 15.98
C GLN A 230 6.45 -20.27 16.14
N TRP A 231 5.68 -21.34 16.26
CA TRP A 231 6.20 -22.67 16.44
C TRP A 231 7.20 -23.03 15.32
N ALA A 232 6.89 -22.71 14.06
CA ALA A 232 7.79 -22.92 12.94
C ALA A 232 9.04 -22.01 12.96
N SER A 233 8.91 -20.79 13.48
CA SER A 233 10.05 -19.89 13.68
C SER A 233 11.03 -20.44 14.72
N ASP A 234 10.54 -21.18 15.70
CA ASP A 234 11.36 -21.73 16.80
C ASP A 234 12.01 -23.08 16.44
N HIS A 235 11.58 -23.74 15.35
CA HIS A 235 12.07 -25.06 14.93
C HIS A 235 12.80 -24.97 13.57
N PRO A 236 14.14 -24.93 13.50
CA PRO A 236 14.86 -24.81 12.22
C PRO A 236 14.69 -26.01 11.28
N ALA A 237 14.58 -27.21 11.85
CA ALA A 237 14.57 -28.46 11.09
C ALA A 237 13.34 -28.63 10.18
N ILE A 238 12.26 -27.90 10.44
CA ILE A 238 10.96 -28.15 9.80
C ILE A 238 10.79 -27.43 8.44
N ALA A 239 11.65 -26.47 8.15
CA ALA A 239 11.64 -25.66 6.94
C ALA A 239 13.07 -25.48 6.41
N PRO A 240 13.71 -26.56 5.91
CA PRO A 240 15.07 -26.51 5.41
C PRO A 240 15.17 -25.55 4.21
N GLY A 241 16.17 -24.68 4.22
CA GLY A 241 16.42 -23.68 3.17
C GLY A 241 15.68 -22.35 3.35
N ALA A 242 14.73 -22.24 4.29
CA ALA A 242 14.14 -20.96 4.64
C ALA A 242 15.03 -20.19 5.62
N SER A 243 15.14 -18.88 5.45
CA SER A 243 15.90 -18.02 6.38
C SER A 243 15.29 -18.06 7.79
N ALA A 244 16.08 -17.73 8.82
CA ALA A 244 15.58 -17.67 10.20
C ALA A 244 14.30 -16.83 10.34
N HIS A 245 14.16 -15.79 9.52
CA HIS A 245 13.06 -14.86 9.51
C HIS A 245 11.84 -15.30 8.69
N ASP A 246 12.01 -16.25 7.77
CA ASP A 246 10.97 -16.67 6.82
C ASP A 246 10.40 -18.06 7.12
N ARG A 247 11.05 -18.85 7.98
CA ARG A 247 10.59 -20.19 8.37
C ARG A 247 9.12 -20.20 8.81
N GLY A 248 8.75 -19.29 9.71
CA GLY A 248 7.38 -19.18 10.23
C GLY A 248 6.35 -18.94 9.14
N ILE A 249 6.62 -17.98 8.25
CA ILE A 249 5.69 -17.63 7.18
C ILE A 249 5.68 -18.66 6.06
N ALA A 250 6.80 -19.33 5.77
CA ALA A 250 6.87 -20.38 4.76
C ALA A 250 5.96 -21.57 5.13
N VAL A 251 6.06 -22.04 6.37
CA VAL A 251 5.22 -23.15 6.86
C VAL A 251 3.76 -22.71 6.94
N LEU A 252 3.47 -21.54 7.49
CA LEU A 252 2.09 -21.02 7.56
C LEU A 252 1.44 -20.88 6.16
N LYS A 253 2.17 -20.31 5.20
CA LYS A 253 1.70 -20.16 3.81
C LYS A 253 1.42 -21.51 3.15
N GLY A 254 2.29 -22.48 3.36
CA GLY A 254 2.10 -23.86 2.93
C GLY A 254 0.88 -24.51 3.58
N THR A 255 0.71 -24.38 4.90
CA THR A 255 -0.45 -24.88 5.65
C THR A 255 -1.75 -24.29 5.14
N VAL A 256 -1.79 -22.98 4.91
CA VAL A 256 -2.98 -22.30 4.34
C VAL A 256 -3.27 -22.81 2.93
N SER A 257 -2.24 -23.05 2.12
CA SER A 257 -2.38 -23.65 0.79
C SER A 257 -2.98 -25.07 0.86
N GLU A 258 -2.55 -25.89 1.81
CA GLU A 258 -3.08 -27.23 2.06
C GLU A 258 -4.53 -27.23 2.55
N ILE A 259 -4.89 -26.29 3.43
CA ILE A 259 -6.27 -26.10 3.92
C ILE A 259 -7.19 -25.76 2.76
N LEU A 260 -6.83 -24.75 1.95
CA LEU A 260 -7.70 -24.22 0.89
C LEU A 260 -7.66 -25.04 -0.40
N GLY A 261 -6.61 -25.84 -0.61
CA GLY A 261 -6.40 -26.61 -1.83
C GLY A 261 -6.06 -25.76 -3.05
N ILE A 262 -5.52 -24.56 -2.84
CA ILE A 262 -5.06 -23.64 -3.91
C ILE A 262 -3.64 -23.15 -3.59
N PRO A 263 -2.80 -22.88 -4.61
CA PRO A 263 -1.47 -22.33 -4.38
C PRO A 263 -1.55 -20.97 -3.71
N VAL A 264 -0.74 -20.71 -2.69
CA VAL A 264 -0.62 -19.40 -2.05
C VAL A 264 0.82 -18.92 -2.22
N PRO A 265 1.17 -18.31 -3.38
CA PRO A 265 2.55 -17.96 -3.68
C PRO A 265 3.05 -16.75 -2.89
N TYR A 266 2.17 -15.81 -2.53
CA TYR A 266 2.56 -14.55 -1.90
C TYR A 266 1.88 -14.32 -0.55
N TYR A 267 2.51 -13.52 0.29
CA TYR A 267 1.91 -13.01 1.52
C TYR A 267 2.18 -11.51 1.72
N ALA A 268 1.33 -10.86 2.51
CA ALA A 268 1.56 -9.57 3.11
C ALA A 268 1.22 -9.65 4.59
N MET A 269 2.22 -9.51 5.44
CA MET A 269 2.08 -9.57 6.89
C MET A 269 2.26 -8.18 7.47
N VAL A 270 1.36 -7.79 8.36
CA VAL A 270 1.44 -6.54 9.12
C VAL A 270 1.36 -6.84 10.61
N ASP A 271 2.23 -6.22 11.40
CA ASP A 271 2.11 -6.28 12.85
C ASP A 271 1.13 -5.22 13.39
N MET A 272 0.76 -5.38 14.65
CA MET A 272 -0.21 -4.48 15.29
C MET A 272 0.30 -3.06 15.50
N HIS A 273 1.61 -2.85 15.61
CA HIS A 273 2.17 -1.50 15.70
C HIS A 273 2.09 -0.82 14.35
N GLY A 274 2.50 -1.49 13.27
CA GLY A 274 2.39 -1.03 11.90
C GLY A 274 0.96 -0.72 11.51
N PHE A 275 0.01 -1.56 11.93
CA PHE A 275 -1.40 -1.29 11.71
C PHE A 275 -1.82 0.07 12.31
N ARG A 276 -1.48 0.35 13.57
CA ARG A 276 -1.81 1.63 14.22
C ARG A 276 -1.20 2.82 13.47
N GLU A 277 0.10 2.76 13.19
CA GLU A 277 0.83 3.83 12.51
C GLU A 277 0.26 4.12 11.11
N VAL A 278 -0.12 3.09 10.36
CA VAL A 278 -0.74 3.26 9.04
C VAL A 278 -2.11 3.93 9.15
N ILE A 279 -2.92 3.55 10.13
CA ILE A 279 -4.24 4.17 10.37
C ILE A 279 -4.08 5.64 10.78
N ASP A 280 -3.16 5.95 11.68
CA ASP A 280 -2.89 7.33 12.11
C ASP A 280 -2.38 8.19 10.94
N ALA A 281 -1.52 7.63 10.09
CA ALA A 281 -0.97 8.32 8.94
C ALA A 281 -2.01 8.66 7.85
N ILE A 282 -3.10 7.88 7.74
CA ILE A 282 -4.23 8.21 6.86
C ILE A 282 -5.29 9.10 7.56
N GLY A 283 -5.03 9.58 8.77
CA GLY A 283 -5.93 10.46 9.53
C GLY A 283 -7.07 9.72 10.25
N GLY A 284 -6.86 8.44 10.59
CA GLY A 284 -7.86 7.58 11.21
C GLY A 284 -8.79 6.89 10.21
N VAL A 285 -9.63 5.98 10.70
CA VAL A 285 -10.57 5.20 9.87
C VAL A 285 -12.00 5.39 10.33
N ARG A 286 -12.88 5.77 9.39
CA ARG A 286 -14.31 5.93 9.67
C ARG A 286 -15.04 4.59 9.64
N VAL A 287 -15.62 4.20 10.78
CA VAL A 287 -16.43 2.97 10.92
C VAL A 287 -17.75 3.26 11.64
N THR A 288 -18.75 2.40 11.42
CA THR A 288 -20.01 2.43 12.17
C THR A 288 -19.99 1.31 13.20
N ILE A 289 -19.96 1.70 14.47
CA ILE A 289 -20.00 0.80 15.62
C ILE A 289 -21.47 0.64 16.03
N ARG A 290 -22.01 -0.59 15.96
CA ARG A 290 -23.43 -0.81 16.23
C ARG A 290 -23.79 -0.84 17.72
N GLN A 291 -22.85 -1.29 18.55
CA GLN A 291 -23.02 -1.45 19.99
C GLN A 291 -21.70 -1.12 20.67
N ASP A 292 -21.77 -0.63 21.90
CA ASP A 292 -20.60 -0.31 22.70
C ASP A 292 -19.65 -1.51 22.82
N ILE A 293 -18.37 -1.30 22.50
CA ILE A 293 -17.34 -2.33 22.54
C ILE A 293 -16.39 -2.01 23.71
N PRO A 294 -16.48 -2.72 24.84
CA PRO A 294 -15.49 -2.62 25.88
C PRO A 294 -14.15 -3.18 25.41
N TYR A 295 -13.04 -2.54 25.80
CA TYR A 295 -11.69 -2.91 25.41
C TYR A 295 -10.67 -2.49 26.48
N GLY A 296 -9.46 -3.04 26.38
CA GLY A 296 -8.40 -2.80 27.37
C GLY A 296 -8.66 -3.46 28.71
N LEU A 297 -7.62 -3.49 29.55
CA LEU A 297 -7.72 -3.98 30.93
C LEU A 297 -8.34 -2.93 31.87
N GLU A 298 -8.29 -1.66 31.50
CA GLU A 298 -8.80 -0.52 32.28
C GLU A 298 -10.27 -0.17 31.99
N GLY A 299 -10.95 -0.94 31.13
CA GLY A 299 -12.39 -0.77 30.87
C GLY A 299 -12.75 0.37 29.92
N GLY A 300 -11.89 0.70 28.94
CA GLY A 300 -12.23 1.63 27.87
C GLY A 300 -13.41 1.13 27.05
N VAL A 301 -14.20 2.05 26.45
CA VAL A 301 -15.38 1.69 25.65
C VAL A 301 -15.37 2.45 24.34
N LEU A 302 -15.39 1.72 23.22
CA LEU A 302 -15.72 2.31 21.92
C LEU A 302 -17.24 2.43 21.85
N GLN A 303 -17.73 3.63 22.01
CA GLN A 303 -19.16 3.91 21.98
C GLN A 303 -19.76 3.63 20.59
N ALA A 304 -21.01 3.18 20.57
CA ALA A 304 -21.81 3.04 19.38
C ALA A 304 -21.93 4.36 18.59
N GLY A 305 -22.17 4.23 17.29
CA GLY A 305 -22.27 5.35 16.34
C GLY A 305 -21.23 5.29 15.22
N THR A 306 -21.34 6.22 14.28
CA THR A 306 -20.32 6.39 13.23
C THR A 306 -19.21 7.27 13.75
N ARG A 307 -17.98 6.76 13.78
CA ARG A 307 -16.82 7.42 14.38
C ARG A 307 -15.60 7.28 13.48
N THR A 308 -14.70 8.26 13.56
CA THR A 308 -13.34 8.11 13.04
C THR A 308 -12.47 7.61 14.17
N LEU A 309 -11.91 6.42 14.01
CA LEU A 309 -11.03 5.78 14.97
C LEU A 309 -9.58 6.11 14.62
N ASP A 310 -8.81 6.54 15.61
CA ASP A 310 -7.35 6.57 15.52
C ASP A 310 -6.78 5.14 15.47
N GLY A 311 -5.47 5.00 15.33
CA GLY A 311 -4.79 3.72 15.21
C GLY A 311 -5.06 2.80 16.41
N GLU A 312 -4.96 3.33 17.62
CA GLU A 312 -5.21 2.55 18.84
C GLU A 312 -6.66 2.08 18.92
N GLN A 313 -7.62 2.97 18.72
CA GLN A 313 -9.05 2.65 18.72
C GLN A 313 -9.40 1.65 17.61
N ALA A 314 -8.84 1.81 16.41
CA ALA A 314 -9.02 0.89 15.30
C ALA A 314 -8.45 -0.50 15.63
N LEU A 315 -7.28 -0.55 16.27
CA LEU A 315 -6.70 -1.81 16.72
C LEU A 315 -7.61 -2.50 17.75
N TRP A 316 -8.13 -1.75 18.73
CA TRP A 316 -9.06 -2.28 19.72
C TRP A 316 -10.38 -2.75 19.10
N PHE A 317 -10.91 -2.02 18.12
CA PHE A 317 -12.08 -2.43 17.34
C PHE A 317 -11.86 -3.80 16.67
N GLY A 318 -10.68 -4.02 16.07
CA GLY A 318 -10.32 -5.29 15.43
C GLY A 318 -9.85 -6.42 16.36
N ARG A 319 -9.54 -6.11 17.63
CA ARG A 319 -9.01 -7.09 18.61
C ARG A 319 -10.02 -7.51 19.68
N SER A 320 -10.93 -6.62 20.09
CA SER A 320 -11.79 -6.88 21.24
C SER A 320 -12.70 -8.08 21.01
N ARG A 321 -12.75 -8.93 22.04
CA ARG A 321 -13.67 -10.07 22.19
C ARG A 321 -14.56 -9.92 23.41
N THR A 322 -14.45 -8.80 24.13
CA THR A 322 -15.24 -8.61 25.34
C THR A 322 -16.72 -8.59 24.96
N GLY A 323 -17.49 -9.53 25.51
CA GLY A 323 -18.90 -9.72 25.15
C GLY A 323 -19.15 -10.25 23.72
N SER A 324 -18.14 -10.83 23.05
CA SER A 324 -18.27 -11.37 21.69
C SER A 324 -17.34 -12.57 21.44
N ASP A 325 -17.53 -13.27 20.32
CA ASP A 325 -16.69 -14.41 19.92
C ASP A 325 -15.61 -14.03 18.89
N ASP A 326 -14.82 -15.02 18.47
CA ASP A 326 -13.76 -14.82 17.49
C ASP A 326 -14.27 -14.42 16.10
N TYR A 327 -15.50 -14.80 15.77
CA TYR A 327 -16.09 -14.62 14.45
C TYR A 327 -16.61 -13.19 14.27
N VAL A 328 -17.20 -12.61 15.32
CA VAL A 328 -17.51 -11.17 15.38
C VAL A 328 -16.23 -10.34 15.23
N ARG A 329 -15.12 -10.77 15.85
CA ARG A 329 -13.81 -10.13 15.69
C ARG A 329 -13.32 -10.19 14.23
N MET A 330 -13.42 -11.35 13.57
CA MET A 330 -13.09 -11.48 12.14
C MET A 330 -13.94 -10.54 11.26
N ALA A 331 -15.24 -10.39 11.54
CA ALA A 331 -16.08 -9.44 10.84
C ALA A 331 -15.63 -7.98 11.05
N ARG A 332 -15.30 -7.56 12.28
CA ARG A 332 -14.77 -6.21 12.54
C ARG A 332 -13.47 -5.94 11.77
N GLN A 333 -12.57 -6.92 11.69
CA GLN A 333 -11.35 -6.81 10.89
C GLN A 333 -11.65 -6.62 9.41
N LYS A 334 -12.62 -7.36 8.85
CA LYS A 334 -13.10 -7.17 7.47
C LYS A 334 -13.65 -5.75 7.27
N CYS A 335 -14.42 -5.23 8.22
CA CYS A 335 -14.93 -3.86 8.15
C CYS A 335 -13.83 -2.82 8.13
N LEU A 336 -12.79 -2.98 8.96
CA LEU A 336 -11.62 -2.10 8.94
C LEU A 336 -10.91 -2.12 7.58
N ILE A 337 -10.64 -3.31 7.03
CA ILE A 337 -10.01 -3.44 5.71
C ILE A 337 -10.84 -2.72 4.64
N ASN A 338 -12.17 -2.93 4.64
CA ASN A 338 -13.07 -2.27 3.69
C ASN A 338 -13.12 -0.75 3.90
N ALA A 339 -13.14 -0.27 5.14
CA ALA A 339 -13.17 1.15 5.45
C ALA A 339 -11.86 1.85 5.02
N VAL A 340 -10.71 1.25 5.33
CA VAL A 340 -9.39 1.73 4.87
C VAL A 340 -9.33 1.76 3.36
N ALA A 341 -9.77 0.69 2.67
CA ALA A 341 -9.75 0.64 1.21
C ALA A 341 -10.63 1.73 0.56
N LYS A 342 -11.75 2.10 1.19
CA LYS A 342 -12.64 3.18 0.73
C LYS A 342 -12.09 4.57 1.06
N GLN A 343 -11.42 4.75 2.19
CA GLN A 343 -10.91 6.05 2.67
C GLN A 343 -9.50 6.39 2.18
N ALA A 344 -8.75 5.43 1.63
CA ALA A 344 -7.45 5.65 1.02
C ALA A 344 -7.54 6.40 -0.33
N ASP A 345 -8.06 7.63 -0.30
CA ASP A 345 -8.02 8.56 -1.42
C ASP A 345 -6.59 9.11 -1.63
N ALA A 346 -6.32 9.56 -2.85
CA ALA A 346 -4.96 9.94 -3.26
C ALA A 346 -4.39 11.12 -2.46
N MET A 347 -5.22 12.07 -2.02
CA MET A 347 -4.75 13.25 -1.29
C MET A 347 -4.38 12.91 0.15
N THR A 348 -5.20 12.09 0.80
CA THR A 348 -4.94 11.60 2.16
C THR A 348 -3.66 10.78 2.20
N VAL A 349 -3.51 9.82 1.27
CA VAL A 349 -2.30 8.99 1.14
C VAL A 349 -1.07 9.84 0.82
N MET A 350 -1.19 10.85 -0.06
CA MET A 350 -0.05 11.72 -0.41
C MET A 350 0.45 12.52 0.79
N ARG A 351 -0.44 13.04 1.64
CA ARG A 351 -0.05 13.81 2.84
C ARG A 351 0.64 12.94 3.89
N GLY A 352 0.15 11.70 4.06
CA GLY A 352 0.70 10.73 5.01
C GLY A 352 1.81 9.84 4.44
N PHE A 353 2.27 10.05 3.20
CA PHE A 353 3.07 9.03 2.51
C PHE A 353 4.38 8.71 3.21
N GLU A 354 5.11 9.71 3.74
CA GLU A 354 6.39 9.45 4.42
C GLU A 354 6.20 8.60 5.68
N SER A 355 5.15 8.85 6.48
CA SER A 355 4.85 8.05 7.67
C SER A 355 4.32 6.67 7.31
N ILE A 356 3.45 6.55 6.29
CA ILE A 356 3.00 5.25 5.77
C ILE A 356 4.19 4.42 5.28
N ALA A 357 5.11 5.02 4.52
CA ALA A 357 6.29 4.35 4.01
C ALA A 357 7.22 3.91 5.14
N ALA A 358 7.46 4.76 6.15
CA ALA A 358 8.26 4.41 7.31
C ALA A 358 7.64 3.24 8.11
N ALA A 359 6.32 3.29 8.36
CA ALA A 359 5.60 2.23 9.04
C ALA A 359 5.63 0.92 8.24
N ALA A 360 5.41 0.98 6.92
CA ALA A 360 5.47 -0.19 6.05
C ALA A 360 6.87 -0.84 6.07
N LYS A 361 7.95 -0.06 5.93
CA LYS A 361 9.32 -0.59 5.99
C LYS A 361 9.63 -1.31 7.30
N GLN A 362 9.07 -0.83 8.42
CA GLN A 362 9.40 -1.35 9.73
C GLN A 362 8.53 -2.53 10.16
N TYR A 363 7.27 -2.55 9.72
CA TYR A 363 6.23 -3.39 10.31
C TYR A 363 5.44 -4.22 9.29
N VAL A 364 5.71 -4.05 7.99
CA VAL A 364 5.16 -4.88 6.92
C VAL A 364 6.26 -5.80 6.38
N ARG A 365 5.90 -7.07 6.18
CA ARG A 365 6.77 -8.08 5.55
C ARG A 365 6.02 -8.71 4.39
N THR A 366 6.70 -8.94 3.28
CA THR A 366 6.11 -9.56 2.10
C THR A 366 7.19 -10.26 1.26
N ASP A 367 6.80 -11.30 0.54
CA ASP A 367 7.59 -11.94 -0.51
C ASP A 367 7.09 -11.56 -1.91
N ILE A 368 6.23 -10.53 -2.02
CA ILE A 368 5.83 -10.00 -3.31
C ILE A 368 7.08 -9.46 -4.03
N PRO A 369 7.37 -9.93 -5.26
CA PRO A 369 8.52 -9.47 -6.01
C PRO A 369 8.29 -8.07 -6.56
N GLN A 370 9.32 -7.24 -6.51
CA GLN A 370 9.28 -5.84 -6.95
C GLN A 370 8.85 -5.70 -8.42
N ARG A 371 9.24 -6.66 -9.27
CA ARG A 371 8.87 -6.66 -10.70
C ARG A 371 7.39 -6.96 -10.98
N LEU A 372 6.65 -7.49 -9.99
CA LEU A 372 5.21 -7.72 -10.11
C LEU A 372 4.39 -6.48 -9.78
N LEU A 373 5.00 -5.46 -9.18
CA LEU A 373 4.29 -4.25 -8.76
C LEU A 373 3.52 -3.56 -9.90
N PRO A 374 4.06 -3.41 -11.13
CA PRO A 374 3.27 -2.86 -12.23
C PRO A 374 2.00 -3.67 -12.52
N ALA A 375 2.09 -5.01 -12.46
CA ALA A 375 0.94 -5.89 -12.66
C ALA A 375 -0.05 -5.82 -11.48
N ILE A 376 0.44 -5.65 -10.25
CA ILE A 376 -0.40 -5.41 -9.06
C ILE A 376 -1.14 -4.07 -9.18
N VAL A 377 -0.48 -3.02 -9.69
CA VAL A 377 -1.13 -1.72 -9.92
C VAL A 377 -2.27 -1.87 -10.92
N ASP A 378 -2.03 -2.51 -12.06
CA ASP A 378 -3.06 -2.79 -13.06
C ASP A 378 -4.21 -3.63 -12.46
N LEU A 379 -3.87 -4.65 -11.67
CA LEU A 379 -4.85 -5.50 -11.00
C LEU A 379 -5.67 -4.71 -9.98
N SER A 380 -5.05 -3.82 -9.21
CA SER A 380 -5.74 -3.00 -8.21
C SER A 380 -6.81 -2.08 -8.82
N GLN A 381 -6.56 -1.58 -10.03
CA GLN A 381 -7.54 -0.78 -10.78
C GLN A 381 -8.74 -1.63 -11.20
N LYS A 382 -8.51 -2.87 -11.62
CA LYS A 382 -9.59 -3.82 -11.92
C LYS A 382 -10.36 -4.23 -10.66
N VAL A 383 -9.67 -4.48 -9.54
CA VAL A 383 -10.29 -4.82 -8.25
C VAL A 383 -11.20 -3.70 -7.76
N ARG A 384 -10.81 -2.42 -7.93
CA ARG A 384 -11.66 -1.27 -7.60
C ARG A 384 -12.98 -1.25 -8.38
N ALA A 385 -12.99 -1.77 -9.61
CA ALA A 385 -14.18 -1.91 -10.43
C ALA A 385 -14.89 -3.27 -10.26
N GLY A 386 -14.21 -4.25 -9.64
CA GLY A 386 -14.66 -5.61 -9.48
C GLY A 386 -15.49 -5.84 -8.22
N GLU A 387 -16.15 -6.98 -8.18
CA GLU A 387 -16.90 -7.44 -7.00
C GLU A 387 -15.94 -8.11 -6.00
N ILE A 388 -16.04 -7.73 -4.72
CA ILE A 388 -15.33 -8.38 -3.61
C ILE A 388 -16.33 -9.21 -2.82
N ARG A 389 -16.13 -10.53 -2.78
CA ARG A 389 -16.90 -11.46 -1.94
C ARG A 389 -16.04 -11.99 -0.81
N SER A 390 -16.68 -12.40 0.27
CA SER A 390 -16.00 -13.02 1.40
C SER A 390 -16.62 -14.39 1.69
N LEU A 391 -15.77 -15.38 1.92
CA LEU A 391 -16.12 -16.70 2.37
C LEU A 391 -15.36 -16.98 3.68
N PRO A 392 -15.97 -16.70 4.84
CA PRO A 392 -15.39 -17.02 6.13
C PRO A 392 -15.61 -18.49 6.45
N PHE A 393 -14.55 -19.20 6.84
CA PHE A 393 -14.62 -20.59 7.29
C PHE A 393 -14.86 -20.62 8.80
N VAL A 394 -16.09 -20.31 9.20
CA VAL A 394 -16.51 -20.24 10.62
C VAL A 394 -17.82 -21.02 10.81
N PRO A 395 -18.21 -21.41 12.03
CA PRO A 395 -19.52 -22.00 12.28
C PRO A 395 -20.68 -21.12 11.77
N PRO A 396 -21.79 -21.70 11.30
CA PRO A 396 -22.06 -23.14 11.21
C PRO A 396 -21.43 -23.83 9.97
N LEU A 397 -20.70 -23.11 9.12
CA LEU A 397 -20.16 -23.67 7.88
C LEU A 397 -19.11 -24.76 8.15
N ILE A 398 -18.27 -24.57 9.17
CA ILE A 398 -17.29 -25.58 9.62
C ILE A 398 -17.27 -25.68 11.15
N ASP A 399 -16.89 -26.85 11.65
CA ASP A 399 -16.41 -27.02 13.03
C ASP A 399 -14.91 -26.70 13.07
N THR A 400 -14.48 -25.83 13.99
CA THR A 400 -13.07 -25.44 14.11
C THR A 400 -12.22 -26.43 14.90
N ALA A 401 -12.85 -27.26 15.74
CA ALA A 401 -12.18 -28.33 16.47
C ALA A 401 -12.02 -29.59 15.60
N HIS A 402 -13.02 -29.89 14.76
CA HIS A 402 -13.01 -31.03 13.85
C HIS A 402 -13.33 -30.60 12.40
N PRO A 403 -12.44 -29.82 11.76
CA PRO A 403 -12.70 -29.27 10.43
C PRO A 403 -12.76 -30.34 9.33
N ASP A 404 -13.80 -30.26 8.50
CA ASP A 404 -13.88 -31.02 7.25
C ASP A 404 -13.07 -30.32 6.15
N TRP A 405 -11.84 -30.79 5.94
CA TRP A 405 -10.94 -30.27 4.91
C TRP A 405 -11.49 -30.40 3.49
N TRP A 406 -12.29 -31.44 3.22
CA TRP A 406 -12.86 -31.66 1.90
C TRP A 406 -13.99 -30.67 1.63
N LEU A 407 -14.83 -30.40 2.63
CA LEU A 407 -15.84 -29.34 2.56
C LEU A 407 -15.20 -27.97 2.27
N ILE A 408 -14.12 -27.61 2.99
CA ILE A 408 -13.40 -26.35 2.76
C ILE A 408 -12.93 -26.26 1.29
N LYS A 409 -12.18 -27.26 0.81
CA LYS A 409 -11.65 -27.30 -0.58
C LYS A 409 -12.77 -27.23 -1.62
N ARG A 410 -13.88 -27.93 -1.41
CA ARG A 410 -15.05 -27.90 -2.29
C ARG A 410 -15.69 -26.51 -2.33
N ARG A 411 -15.81 -25.84 -1.19
CA ARG A 411 -16.37 -24.47 -1.09
C ARG A 411 -15.45 -23.45 -1.77
N VAL A 412 -14.12 -23.59 -1.61
CA VAL A 412 -13.12 -22.79 -2.34
C VAL A 412 -13.30 -22.96 -3.85
N SER A 413 -13.27 -24.20 -4.33
CA SER A 413 -13.43 -24.50 -5.76
C SER A 413 -14.74 -23.96 -6.34
N SER A 414 -15.86 -24.11 -5.61
CA SER A 414 -17.16 -23.55 -6.02
C SER A 414 -17.15 -22.02 -6.09
N ALA A 415 -16.53 -21.35 -5.12
CA ALA A 415 -16.43 -19.88 -5.09
C ALA A 415 -15.63 -19.35 -6.28
N LEU A 416 -14.53 -20.02 -6.63
CA LEU A 416 -13.67 -19.66 -7.77
C LEU A 416 -14.32 -19.99 -9.13
N SER A 417 -15.07 -21.08 -9.22
CA SER A 417 -15.77 -21.47 -10.46
C SER A 417 -16.92 -20.51 -10.80
N ARG A 418 -17.70 -20.09 -9.80
CA ARG A 418 -18.77 -19.08 -9.96
C ARG A 418 -18.20 -17.70 -10.35
N HIS A 419 -16.94 -17.45 -10.03
CA HIS A 419 -16.21 -16.23 -10.43
C HIS A 419 -15.78 -16.23 -11.90
N SER A 420 -15.47 -17.41 -12.45
CA SER A 420 -14.89 -17.58 -13.79
C SER A 420 -15.93 -17.60 -14.93
N SER A 421 -17.22 -17.72 -14.62
CA SER A 421 -18.30 -17.72 -15.62
C SER A 421 -18.73 -16.30 -15.98
N PRO A 422 -18.90 -15.94 -17.27
CA PRO A 422 -19.50 -14.68 -17.68
C PRO A 422 -20.89 -14.55 -17.04
N SER A 423 -21.18 -13.39 -16.46
CA SER A 423 -22.51 -13.10 -15.94
C SER A 423 -23.52 -13.12 -17.10
N SER A 424 -24.33 -14.18 -17.20
CA SER A 424 -25.60 -14.07 -17.91
C SER A 424 -26.47 -13.05 -17.17
N PRO A 425 -27.22 -12.18 -17.88
CA PRO A 425 -28.16 -11.27 -17.23
C PRO A 425 -29.13 -12.09 -16.39
N ALA A 426 -29.35 -11.64 -15.15
CA ALA A 426 -30.22 -12.29 -14.19
C ALA A 426 -31.63 -12.52 -14.78
N SER A 427 -31.96 -13.77 -15.07
CA SER A 427 -33.35 -14.20 -15.19
C SER A 427 -33.92 -14.27 -13.77
N SER A 428 -34.78 -13.31 -13.44
CA SER A 428 -35.61 -13.29 -12.24
C SER A 428 -36.59 -14.47 -12.25
N SER A 429 -36.24 -15.55 -11.58
CA SER A 429 -37.22 -16.50 -11.04
C SER A 429 -36.90 -16.74 -9.56
N PRO A 430 -37.90 -16.68 -8.67
CA PRO A 430 -37.69 -16.85 -7.23
C PRO A 430 -37.37 -18.32 -6.94
N ALA A 431 -36.18 -18.59 -6.42
CA ALA A 431 -35.85 -19.89 -5.86
C ALA A 431 -36.56 -20.08 -4.50
N PRO A 432 -37.03 -21.30 -4.18
CA PRO A 432 -37.83 -21.54 -2.99
C PRO A 432 -37.01 -21.36 -1.72
N SER A 433 -37.67 -20.78 -0.72
CA SER A 433 -37.19 -20.60 0.64
C SER A 433 -36.79 -21.94 1.26
N SER A 434 -35.50 -22.22 1.33
CA SER A 434 -34.93 -23.20 2.26
C SER A 434 -34.04 -22.44 3.24
N ALA A 435 -34.44 -22.46 4.50
CA ALA A 435 -33.81 -21.80 5.63
C ALA A 435 -32.36 -22.25 5.83
N GLU A 436 -31.42 -21.45 5.35
CA GLU A 436 -30.04 -21.40 5.87
C GLU A 436 -29.55 -19.96 5.69
N THR A 437 -29.95 -19.12 6.65
CA THR A 437 -29.50 -17.74 6.75
C THR A 437 -27.97 -17.74 6.86
N PRO A 438 -27.23 -17.12 5.92
CA PRO A 438 -25.82 -16.84 6.16
C PRO A 438 -25.75 -15.97 7.41
N GLN A 439 -25.18 -16.48 8.50
CA GLN A 439 -25.01 -15.67 9.70
C GLN A 439 -24.31 -14.37 9.34
N VAL A 440 -24.87 -13.30 9.88
CA VAL A 440 -24.79 -11.95 9.39
C VAL A 440 -23.46 -11.29 9.76
N LEU A 441 -22.35 -11.77 9.20
CA LEU A 441 -21.03 -11.15 9.38
C LEU A 441 -20.97 -9.76 8.72
N ASP A 442 -21.82 -9.50 7.72
CA ASP A 442 -22.04 -8.17 7.13
C ASP A 442 -22.94 -7.25 7.97
N ALA A 443 -23.50 -7.73 9.10
CA ALA A 443 -24.27 -6.90 10.05
C ALA A 443 -23.45 -6.46 11.26
N VAL A 444 -22.14 -6.63 11.25
CA VAL A 444 -21.29 -6.07 12.31
C VAL A 444 -21.01 -4.59 12.03
N CYS A 445 -20.91 -4.27 10.74
CA CYS A 445 -20.69 -2.96 10.16
C CYS A 445 -21.17 -3.08 8.70
#